data_AF-D2Q0Z1-F1
#
_entry.id   AF-D2Q0Z1-F1
#
_cell.length_a   1.000
_cell.length_b   1.000
_cell.length_c   1.000
_cell.angle_alpha   90.00
_cell.angle_beta   90.00
_cell.angle_gamma   90.00
#
_symmetry.space_group_name_H-M   'P 1'
#
loop_
_entity.id
_entity.type
_entity.pdbx_description
1 polymer ?
#
loop_
_entity_poly.entity_id
_entity_poly.type
_entity_poly.pdbx_seq_one_letter_code
_entity_poly.pdbx_strand_id
1 'polypeptide(L)'
;MATLKTSAPAAVSRPFTRYAALTATAALFLLLLTALIWPDLSGIKGKASTARLVVYPLGAMVLPLWWWAYGRSRSALHTSFPWAAHLLITLPWLVDLIGNRLNLFDTIAWWDDAMHFVLWGLLTAGVLLAFAPWPLSRGLTAFVALGFGVTAAVIWELGEYYAFIRHSAELRTAYTDTLGDLSLGTLGALLAGLIVSHTRRRPPLQG
;
A
#
# COMPACT_ATOMS: atom_id res chain seq x y z
N MET A 1 16.77 -20.48 -47.31
CA MET A 1 16.05 -19.22 -47.02
C MET A 1 15.71 -19.23 -45.54
N ALA A 2 16.50 -18.51 -44.74
CA ALA A 2 16.49 -18.60 -43.27
C ALA A 2 15.34 -17.77 -42.68
N THR A 3 14.52 -18.40 -41.84
CA THR A 3 13.44 -17.76 -41.09
C THR A 3 14.02 -16.90 -39.96
N LEU A 4 13.96 -15.58 -40.12
CA LEU A 4 14.29 -14.61 -39.08
C LEU A 4 13.31 -14.79 -37.90
N LYS A 5 13.81 -15.30 -36.77
CA LYS A 5 13.13 -15.20 -35.48
C LYS A 5 13.15 -13.74 -35.04
N THR A 6 12.03 -13.04 -35.23
CA THR A 6 11.80 -11.75 -34.57
C THR A 6 11.65 -12.00 -33.07
N SER A 7 12.74 -11.77 -32.32
CA SER A 7 12.71 -11.69 -30.87
C SER A 7 11.87 -10.49 -30.45
N ALA A 8 10.76 -10.72 -29.77
CA ALA A 8 9.99 -9.65 -29.13
C ALA A 8 10.89 -8.92 -28.12
N PRO A 9 10.80 -7.57 -28.02
CA PRO A 9 11.60 -6.84 -27.04
C PRO A 9 11.22 -7.30 -25.63
N ALA A 10 12.21 -7.78 -24.88
CA ALA A 10 12.06 -8.06 -23.46
C ALA A 10 11.54 -6.78 -22.78
N ALA A 11 10.41 -6.88 -22.08
CA ALA A 11 9.86 -5.77 -21.34
C ALA A 11 10.84 -5.40 -20.21
N VAL A 12 11.70 -4.42 -20.48
CA VAL A 12 12.60 -3.81 -19.50
C VAL A 12 11.72 -3.23 -18.39
N SER A 13 11.62 -3.90 -17.24
CA SER A 13 11.20 -3.22 -16.02
C SER A 13 12.36 -2.28 -15.66
N ARG A 14 12.16 -1.01 -16.02
CA ARG A 14 13.19 0.03 -16.02
C ARG A 14 13.67 0.29 -14.59
N PRO A 15 14.96 0.51 -14.35
CA PRO A 15 15.57 0.68 -13.02
C PRO A 15 14.89 1.74 -12.12
N PHE A 16 14.06 2.62 -12.69
CA PHE A 16 13.25 3.60 -11.99
C PHE A 16 12.41 3.05 -10.83
N THR A 17 11.64 1.95 -11.00
CA THR A 17 10.75 1.46 -9.92
C THR A 17 11.53 0.97 -8.71
N ARG A 18 12.71 0.38 -8.95
CA ARG A 18 13.64 0.00 -7.89
C ARG A 18 14.12 1.23 -7.12
N TYR A 19 14.61 2.25 -7.82
CA TYR A 19 15.10 3.46 -7.16
C TYR A 19 13.98 4.20 -6.43
N ALA A 20 12.79 4.33 -7.03
CA ALA A 20 11.63 4.94 -6.39
C ALA A 20 11.22 4.20 -5.11
N ALA A 21 11.17 2.86 -5.13
CA ALA A 21 10.86 2.06 -3.94
C ALA A 21 11.90 2.27 -2.83
N LEU A 22 13.19 2.24 -3.18
CA LEU A 22 14.27 2.47 -2.22
C LEU A 22 14.23 3.88 -1.63
N THR A 23 14.00 4.90 -2.46
CA THR A 23 13.86 6.29 -2.01
C THR A 23 12.65 6.46 -1.11
N ALA A 24 11.49 5.91 -1.47
CA ALA A 24 10.28 5.97 -0.63
C ALA A 24 10.50 5.29 0.73
N THR A 25 11.12 4.11 0.74
CA THR A 25 11.47 3.40 1.96
C THR A 25 12.46 4.21 2.81
N ALA A 26 13.53 4.73 2.22
CA ALA A 26 14.50 5.56 2.94
C ALA A 26 13.86 6.81 3.54
N ALA A 27 13.02 7.52 2.76
CA ALA A 27 12.29 8.69 3.24
C ALA A 27 11.36 8.35 4.41
N LEU A 28 10.63 7.23 4.33
CA LEU A 28 9.77 6.75 5.41
C LEU A 28 10.57 6.53 6.69
N PHE A 29 11.67 5.79 6.63
CA PHE A 29 12.50 5.52 7.82
C PHE A 29 13.15 6.79 8.38
N LEU A 30 13.56 7.73 7.53
CA LEU A 30 14.07 9.02 7.99
C LEU A 30 13.00 9.85 8.72
N LEU A 31 11.76 9.86 8.23
CA LEU A 31 10.65 10.53 8.89
C LEU A 31 10.30 9.85 10.23
N LEU A 32 10.27 8.52 10.27
CA LEU A 32 10.04 7.76 11.50
C LEU A 32 11.15 8.01 12.53
N LEU A 33 12.42 8.03 12.10
CA LEU A 33 13.55 8.34 12.97
C LEU A 33 13.47 9.77 13.50
N THR A 34 13.08 10.72 12.63
CA THR A 34 12.85 12.11 13.04
C THR A 34 11.73 12.19 14.08
N ALA A 35 10.63 11.46 13.90
CA ALA A 35 9.53 11.41 14.85
C ALA A 35 9.91 10.77 16.19
N LEU A 36 10.84 9.81 16.19
CA LEU A 36 11.36 9.19 17.39
C LEU A 36 12.29 10.11 18.18
N ILE A 37 13.19 10.85 17.50
CA ILE A 37 14.18 11.73 18.14
C ILE A 37 13.57 13.09 18.51
N TRP A 38 12.72 13.64 17.64
CA TRP A 38 12.06 14.95 17.82
C TRP A 38 10.54 14.83 17.62
N PRO A 39 9.81 14.30 18.61
CA PRO A 39 8.37 14.06 18.49
C PRO A 39 7.55 15.30 18.13
N ASP A 40 7.97 16.49 18.57
CA ASP A 40 7.28 17.75 18.29
C ASP A 40 7.36 18.17 16.82
N LEU A 41 8.37 17.70 16.07
CA LEU A 41 8.53 17.99 14.64
C LEU A 41 7.82 16.97 13.73
N SER A 42 7.15 15.97 14.33
CA SER A 42 6.63 14.83 13.59
C SER A 42 5.27 15.06 12.94
N GLY A 43 4.44 15.93 13.51
CA GLY A 43 3.03 16.09 13.12
C GLY A 43 2.11 14.97 13.60
N ILE A 44 2.64 13.89 14.20
CA ILE A 44 1.86 12.73 14.68
C ILE A 44 1.73 12.67 16.21
N LYS A 45 2.25 13.67 16.94
CA LYS A 45 2.14 13.74 18.40
C LYS A 45 0.66 13.85 18.79
N GLY A 46 0.19 12.90 19.60
CA GLY A 46 -1.23 12.81 19.98
C GLY A 46 -2.13 12.13 18.93
N LYS A 47 -1.60 11.79 17.74
CA LYS A 47 -2.30 11.10 16.67
C LYS A 47 -1.72 9.70 16.50
N ALA A 48 -1.97 8.82 17.47
CA ALA A 48 -1.50 7.43 17.47
C ALA A 48 0.02 7.22 17.20
N SER A 49 0.87 8.16 17.62
CA SER A 49 2.31 8.16 17.28
C SER A 49 3.00 6.81 17.56
N THR A 50 2.74 6.20 18.72
CA THR A 50 3.31 4.90 19.08
C THR A 50 2.88 3.78 18.13
N ALA A 51 1.59 3.74 17.76
CA ALA A 51 1.10 2.74 16.81
C ALA A 51 1.74 2.93 15.44
N ARG A 52 1.81 4.17 14.94
CA ARG A 52 2.44 4.51 13.65
C ARG A 52 3.94 4.13 13.62
N LEU A 53 4.68 4.39 14.70
CA LEU A 53 6.10 4.01 14.84
C LEU A 53 6.36 2.49 14.76
N VAL A 54 5.35 1.66 15.03
CA VAL A 54 5.44 0.20 14.92
C VAL A 54 4.87 -0.31 13.60
N VAL A 55 3.64 0.11 13.27
CA VAL A 55 2.90 -0.41 12.11
C VAL A 55 3.57 0.00 10.79
N TYR A 56 4.10 1.21 10.67
CA TYR A 56 4.63 1.72 9.40
C TYR A 56 5.89 1.01 8.95
N PRO A 57 6.93 0.82 9.80
CA PRO A 57 8.09 0.05 9.38
C PRO A 57 7.72 -1.42 9.12
N LEU A 58 6.80 -2.02 9.89
CA LEU A 58 6.34 -3.39 9.62
C LEU A 58 5.62 -3.50 8.28
N GLY A 59 4.71 -2.56 7.99
CA GLY A 59 3.95 -2.49 6.75
C GLY A 59 4.87 -2.32 5.53
N ALA A 60 5.85 -1.42 5.60
CA ALA A 60 6.82 -1.25 4.53
C ALA A 60 7.75 -2.48 4.35
N MET A 61 8.10 -3.16 5.44
CA MET A 61 9.03 -4.29 5.43
C MET A 61 8.38 -5.65 5.18
N VAL A 62 7.05 -5.75 5.14
CA VAL A 62 6.35 -7.03 4.94
C VAL A 62 6.83 -7.77 3.69
N LEU A 63 6.95 -7.06 2.56
CA LEU A 63 7.36 -7.67 1.29
C LEU A 63 8.87 -7.99 1.24
N PRO A 64 9.79 -7.09 1.64
CA PRO A 64 11.20 -7.44 1.80
C PRO A 64 11.46 -8.63 2.72
N LEU A 65 10.79 -8.69 3.88
CA LEU A 65 10.95 -9.78 4.85
C LEU A 65 10.41 -11.10 4.29
N TRP A 66 9.23 -11.08 3.68
CA TRP A 66 8.69 -12.24 2.98
C TRP A 66 9.62 -12.72 1.85
N TRP A 67 10.18 -11.78 1.08
CA TRP A 67 11.11 -12.12 0.01
C TRP A 67 12.39 -12.78 0.52
N TRP A 68 12.97 -12.23 1.58
CA TRP A 68 14.16 -12.78 2.21
C TRP A 68 13.92 -14.17 2.79
N ALA A 69 12.78 -14.37 3.47
CA ALA A 69 12.42 -15.62 4.13
C ALA A 69 11.97 -16.73 3.14
N TYR A 70 11.24 -16.36 2.08
CA TYR A 70 10.61 -17.32 1.17
C TYR A 70 10.77 -16.95 -0.31
N GLY A 71 10.54 -15.69 -0.67
CA GLY A 71 10.45 -15.24 -2.06
C GLY A 71 11.66 -15.59 -2.92
N ARG A 72 12.88 -15.36 -2.40
CA ARG A 72 14.15 -15.52 -3.13
C ARG A 72 14.49 -16.94 -3.57
N SER A 73 13.97 -17.95 -2.85
CA SER A 73 14.37 -19.35 -3.05
C SER A 73 13.22 -20.29 -3.40
N ARG A 74 11.98 -19.88 -3.15
CA ARG A 74 10.81 -20.80 -3.25
C ARG A 74 9.60 -20.22 -3.97
N SER A 75 9.54 -18.92 -4.25
CA SER A 75 8.33 -18.35 -4.81
C SER A 75 8.15 -18.68 -6.29
N ALA A 76 6.99 -19.22 -6.63
CA ALA A 76 6.52 -19.33 -8.02
C ALA A 76 5.88 -18.03 -8.54
N LEU A 77 5.75 -16.99 -7.69
CA LEU A 77 5.08 -15.74 -8.06
C LEU A 77 5.99 -14.78 -8.83
N HIS A 78 7.28 -14.74 -8.48
CA HIS A 78 8.24 -13.79 -9.05
C HIS A 78 9.63 -14.41 -9.22
N THR A 79 10.28 -14.12 -10.35
CA THR A 79 11.68 -14.51 -10.61
C THR A 79 12.69 -13.50 -10.06
N SER A 80 12.24 -12.31 -9.66
CA SER A 80 13.05 -11.24 -9.07
C SER A 80 12.19 -10.43 -8.09
N PHE A 81 12.81 -9.62 -7.23
CA PHE A 81 12.06 -8.85 -6.24
C PHE A 81 11.03 -7.92 -6.91
N PRO A 82 9.74 -7.96 -6.52
CA PRO A 82 8.69 -7.19 -7.18
C PRO A 82 8.70 -5.72 -6.74
N TRP A 83 9.64 -4.93 -7.28
CA TRP A 83 9.87 -3.52 -6.89
C TRP A 83 8.64 -2.62 -7.00
N ALA A 84 7.79 -2.80 -8.02
CA ALA A 84 6.56 -2.03 -8.16
C ALA A 84 5.57 -2.32 -7.03
N ALA A 85 5.45 -3.59 -6.62
CA ALA A 85 4.61 -3.96 -5.48
C ALA A 85 5.16 -3.37 -4.19
N HIS A 86 6.47 -3.41 -3.98
CA HIS A 86 7.10 -2.82 -2.80
C HIS A 86 6.86 -1.31 -2.72
N LEU A 87 7.03 -0.58 -3.82
CA LEU A 87 6.73 0.85 -3.86
C LEU A 87 5.28 1.14 -3.44
N LEU A 88 4.32 0.46 -4.05
CA LEU A 88 2.89 0.65 -3.77
C LEU A 88 2.51 0.28 -2.33
N ILE A 89 3.15 -0.74 -1.74
CA ILE A 89 2.97 -1.09 -0.33
C ILE A 89 3.59 -0.04 0.60
N THR A 90 4.70 0.59 0.21
CA THR A 90 5.40 1.59 1.04
C THR A 90 4.72 2.96 1.02
N LEU A 91 4.13 3.37 -0.11
CA LEU A 91 3.55 4.72 -0.29
C LEU A 91 2.48 5.10 0.74
N PRO A 92 1.52 4.24 1.14
CA PRO A 92 0.53 4.56 2.18
C PRO A 92 1.15 5.15 3.45
N TRP A 93 2.17 4.48 4.00
CA TRP A 93 2.83 4.89 5.24
C TRP A 93 3.64 6.17 5.07
N LEU A 94 4.31 6.33 3.91
CA LEU A 94 5.09 7.51 3.62
C LEU A 94 4.21 8.75 3.44
N VAL A 95 3.13 8.62 2.66
CA VAL A 95 2.23 9.73 2.35
C VAL A 95 1.47 10.18 3.60
N ASP A 96 1.05 9.25 4.47
CA ASP A 96 0.45 9.60 5.77
C ASP A 96 1.42 10.43 6.63
N LEU A 97 2.69 10.02 6.77
CA LEU A 97 3.66 10.79 7.54
C LEU A 97 3.94 12.16 6.95
N ILE A 98 4.02 12.26 5.61
CA ILE A 98 4.19 13.55 4.94
C ILE A 98 2.98 14.43 5.19
N GLY A 99 1.76 13.87 5.06
CA GLY A 99 0.51 14.59 5.32
C GLY A 99 0.44 15.13 6.74
N ASN A 100 0.78 14.31 7.74
CA ASN A 100 0.84 14.74 9.14
C ASN A 100 1.93 15.80 9.36
N ARG A 101 3.14 15.60 8.82
CA ARG A 101 4.24 16.56 8.95
C ARG A 101 3.92 17.92 8.34
N LEU A 102 3.16 17.94 7.24
CA LEU A 102 2.71 19.15 6.56
C LEU A 102 1.37 19.68 7.11
N ASN A 103 0.84 19.06 8.17
CA ASN A 103 -0.41 19.42 8.83
C ASN A 103 -1.65 19.38 7.90
N LEU A 104 -1.65 18.52 6.87
CA LEU A 104 -2.70 18.49 5.85
C LEU A 104 -4.02 17.94 6.40
N PHE A 105 -3.96 16.95 7.30
CA PHE A 105 -5.13 16.39 7.98
C PHE A 105 -5.90 17.43 8.81
N ASP A 106 -5.22 18.47 9.31
CA ASP A 106 -5.87 19.52 10.12
C ASP A 106 -6.22 20.78 9.29
N THR A 107 -5.67 20.93 8.09
CA THR A 107 -5.77 22.17 7.30
C THR A 107 -6.58 22.03 6.02
N ILE A 108 -6.73 20.82 5.48
CA ILE A 108 -7.47 20.55 4.25
C ILE A 108 -8.61 19.59 4.57
N ALA A 109 -9.85 20.10 4.57
CA ALA A 109 -11.02 19.38 5.07
C ALA A 109 -11.33 18.05 4.35
N TRP A 110 -10.96 17.90 3.07
CA TRP A 110 -11.19 16.68 2.28
C TRP A 110 -9.98 15.75 2.25
N TRP A 111 -8.86 16.12 2.89
CA TRP A 111 -7.61 15.39 2.77
C TRP A 111 -7.72 13.97 3.30
N ASP A 112 -8.36 13.80 4.45
CA ASP A 112 -8.54 12.51 5.08
C ASP A 112 -9.32 11.54 4.19
N ASP A 113 -10.52 11.95 3.74
CA ASP A 113 -11.33 11.23 2.75
C ASP A 113 -10.53 10.79 1.52
N ALA A 114 -9.75 11.72 0.95
CA ALA A 114 -8.93 11.42 -0.22
C ALA A 114 -7.83 10.40 0.09
N MET A 115 -7.23 10.44 1.28
CA MET A 115 -6.24 9.46 1.70
C MET A 115 -6.86 8.09 1.93
N HIS A 116 -8.05 8.02 2.54
CA HIS A 116 -8.81 6.78 2.65
C HIS A 116 -9.08 6.17 1.27
N PHE A 117 -9.46 6.96 0.26
CA PHE A 117 -9.60 6.41 -1.09
C PHE A 117 -8.27 5.97 -1.72
N VAL A 118 -7.27 6.87 -1.74
CA VAL A 118 -6.05 6.69 -2.53
C VAL A 118 -5.12 5.66 -1.90
N LEU A 119 -4.87 5.74 -0.60
CA LEU A 119 -3.86 4.92 0.07
C LEU A 119 -4.31 3.45 0.15
N TRP A 120 -5.60 3.19 0.42
CA TRP A 120 -6.16 1.84 0.34
C TRP A 120 -6.09 1.26 -1.07
N GLY A 121 -6.29 2.08 -2.10
CA GLY A 121 -6.09 1.69 -3.49
C GLY A 121 -4.64 1.30 -3.79
N LEU A 122 -3.67 2.12 -3.38
CA LEU A 122 -2.24 1.84 -3.56
C LEU A 122 -1.84 0.55 -2.83
N LEU A 123 -2.21 0.40 -1.57
CA LEU A 123 -1.87 -0.78 -0.77
C LEU A 123 -2.46 -2.05 -1.40
N THR A 124 -3.74 -2.01 -1.79
CA THR A 124 -4.43 -3.12 -2.43
C THR A 124 -3.76 -3.50 -3.75
N ALA A 125 -3.43 -2.52 -4.60
CA ALA A 125 -2.71 -2.78 -5.85
C ALA A 125 -1.33 -3.41 -5.58
N GLY A 126 -0.59 -2.89 -4.60
CA GLY A 126 0.70 -3.44 -4.19
C GLY A 126 0.61 -4.89 -3.73
N VAL A 127 -0.36 -5.22 -2.88
CA VAL A 127 -0.59 -6.59 -2.39
C VAL A 127 -1.02 -7.53 -3.52
N LEU A 128 -1.91 -7.10 -4.42
CA LEU A 128 -2.26 -7.89 -5.60
C LEU A 128 -1.04 -8.16 -6.48
N LEU A 129 -0.21 -7.15 -6.76
CA LEU A 129 1.00 -7.33 -7.54
C LEU A 129 2.01 -8.26 -6.85
N ALA A 130 2.12 -8.20 -5.53
CA ALA A 130 3.02 -9.05 -4.76
C ALA A 130 2.55 -10.51 -4.66
N PHE A 131 1.26 -10.74 -4.38
CA PHE A 131 0.80 -12.03 -3.85
C PHE A 131 -0.30 -12.69 -4.66
N ALA A 132 -1.00 -11.98 -5.55
CA ALA A 132 -2.06 -12.61 -6.34
C ALA A 132 -1.44 -13.54 -7.40
N PRO A 133 -1.82 -14.83 -7.46
CA PRO A 133 -1.29 -15.75 -8.45
C PRO A 133 -1.78 -15.40 -9.86
N TRP A 134 -1.08 -15.90 -10.88
CA TRP A 134 -1.35 -15.58 -12.29
C TRP A 134 -2.68 -16.11 -12.90
N PRO A 135 -3.29 -17.23 -12.47
CA PRO A 135 -4.49 -17.74 -13.13
C PRO A 135 -5.80 -17.06 -12.68
N LEU A 136 -5.77 -15.94 -11.95
CA LEU A 136 -7.00 -15.27 -11.52
C LEU A 136 -7.76 -14.65 -12.70
N SER A 137 -9.07 -14.89 -12.76
CA SER A 137 -9.96 -14.16 -13.66
C SER A 137 -10.07 -12.69 -13.24
N ARG A 138 -10.59 -11.83 -14.13
CA ARG A 138 -10.79 -10.41 -13.80
C ARG A 138 -11.73 -10.23 -12.61
N GLY A 139 -12.85 -10.94 -12.62
CA GLY A 139 -13.83 -10.93 -11.52
C GLY A 139 -13.20 -11.41 -10.21
N LEU A 140 -12.46 -12.53 -10.23
CA LEU A 140 -11.81 -13.04 -9.02
C LEU A 140 -10.72 -12.09 -8.50
N THR A 141 -10.00 -11.41 -9.40
CA THR A 141 -9.03 -10.36 -8.99
C THR A 141 -9.74 -9.21 -8.26
N ALA A 142 -10.90 -8.76 -8.74
CA ALA A 142 -11.69 -7.74 -8.07
C ALA A 142 -12.24 -8.21 -6.71
N PHE A 143 -12.71 -9.46 -6.61
CA PHE A 143 -13.14 -10.03 -5.33
C PHE A 143 -11.99 -10.16 -4.33
N VAL A 144 -10.79 -10.58 -4.76
CA VAL A 144 -9.59 -10.61 -3.90
C VAL A 144 -9.20 -9.20 -3.47
N ALA A 145 -9.30 -8.22 -4.37
CA ALA A 145 -9.02 -6.82 -4.06
C ALA A 145 -9.96 -6.29 -2.97
N LEU A 146 -11.27 -6.51 -3.12
CA LEU A 146 -12.27 -6.17 -2.12
C LEU A 146 -12.01 -6.91 -0.80
N GLY A 147 -11.79 -8.22 -0.84
CA GLY A 147 -11.54 -9.03 0.35
C GLY A 147 -10.33 -8.54 1.14
N PHE A 148 -9.20 -8.26 0.49
CA PHE A 148 -8.03 -7.70 1.16
C PHE A 148 -8.26 -6.26 1.62
N GLY A 149 -8.64 -5.37 0.70
CA GLY A 149 -8.68 -3.93 0.95
C GLY A 149 -9.72 -3.54 1.99
N VAL A 150 -10.92 -4.12 1.95
CA VAL A 150 -11.97 -3.88 2.96
C VAL A 150 -11.52 -4.41 4.32
N THR A 151 -10.94 -5.61 4.38
CA THR A 151 -10.43 -6.17 5.65
C THR A 151 -9.34 -5.28 6.24
N ALA A 152 -8.43 -4.79 5.40
CA ALA A 152 -7.35 -3.92 5.85
C ALA A 152 -7.88 -2.55 6.34
N ALA A 153 -8.86 -1.96 5.65
CA ALA A 153 -9.54 -0.75 6.09
C ALA A 153 -10.25 -0.96 7.45
N VAL A 154 -10.99 -2.06 7.62
CA VAL A 154 -11.62 -2.39 8.92
C VAL A 154 -10.59 -2.53 10.04
N ILE A 155 -9.46 -3.20 9.79
CA ILE A 155 -8.39 -3.33 10.79
C ILE A 155 -7.82 -1.96 11.17
N TRP A 156 -7.69 -1.05 10.20
CA TRP A 156 -7.21 0.31 10.45
C TRP A 156 -8.18 1.12 11.31
N GLU A 157 -9.47 1.16 10.96
CA GLU A 157 -10.52 1.84 11.73
C GLU A 157 -10.59 1.32 13.17
N LEU A 158 -10.49 0.00 13.36
CA LEU A 158 -10.38 -0.58 14.69
C LEU A 158 -9.11 -0.08 15.40
N GLY A 159 -7.98 -0.05 14.69
CA GLY A 159 -6.73 0.50 15.20
C GLY A 159 -6.88 1.95 15.70
N GLU A 160 -7.49 2.83 14.91
CA GLU A 160 -7.72 4.23 15.27
C GLU A 160 -8.67 4.36 16.47
N TYR A 161 -9.75 3.59 16.47
CA TYR A 161 -10.69 3.50 17.58
C TYR A 161 -9.97 3.19 18.91
N TYR A 162 -9.12 2.17 18.91
CA TYR A 162 -8.38 1.75 20.09
C TYR A 162 -7.23 2.69 20.45
N ALA A 163 -6.57 3.30 19.47
CA ALA A 163 -5.36 4.07 19.66
C ALA A 163 -5.62 5.50 20.16
N PHE A 164 -6.69 6.17 19.68
CA PHE A 164 -6.94 7.56 20.07
C PHE A 164 -8.42 7.99 20.09
N ILE A 165 -9.29 7.48 19.21
CA ILE A 165 -10.67 8.01 19.09
C ILE A 165 -11.51 7.77 20.35
N ARG A 166 -11.47 6.55 20.94
CA ARG A 166 -12.38 6.17 22.06
C ARG A 166 -12.22 6.99 23.34
N HIS A 167 -11.17 7.79 23.44
CA HIS A 167 -10.90 8.67 24.58
C HIS A 167 -10.71 10.14 24.15
N SER A 168 -11.03 10.49 22.90
CA SER A 168 -10.89 11.84 22.36
C SER A 168 -12.26 12.48 22.07
N ALA A 169 -12.24 13.76 21.70
CA ALA A 169 -13.44 14.49 21.28
C ALA A 169 -13.99 14.01 19.92
N GLU A 170 -13.20 13.26 19.15
CA GLU A 170 -13.56 12.70 17.83
C GLU A 170 -14.59 11.58 17.96
N LEU A 171 -14.73 10.98 19.15
CA LEU A 171 -15.76 9.95 19.41
C LEU A 171 -17.18 10.41 19.03
N ARG A 172 -17.45 11.72 19.06
CA ARG A 172 -18.76 12.29 18.68
C ARG A 172 -19.09 12.13 17.19
N THR A 173 -18.08 12.12 16.33
CA THR A 173 -18.23 12.02 14.86
C THR A 173 -17.76 10.68 14.31
N ALA A 174 -17.08 9.87 15.13
CA ALA A 174 -16.45 8.61 14.74
C ALA A 174 -17.35 7.67 13.92
N TYR A 175 -18.64 7.55 14.22
CA TYR A 175 -19.51 6.65 13.45
C TYR A 175 -19.65 7.06 11.99
N THR A 176 -19.91 8.34 11.73
CA THR A 176 -20.07 8.84 10.36
C THR A 176 -18.74 8.90 9.62
N ASP A 177 -17.67 9.22 10.35
CA ASP A 177 -16.29 9.26 9.86
C ASP A 177 -15.85 7.88 9.36
N THR A 178 -15.84 6.89 10.26
CA THR A 178 -15.53 5.49 9.96
C THR A 178 -16.39 4.91 8.84
N LEU A 179 -17.68 5.28 8.74
CA LEU A 179 -18.53 4.83 7.63
C LEU A 179 -18.07 5.41 6.29
N GLY A 180 -17.65 6.69 6.28
CA GLY A 180 -17.02 7.34 5.12
C GLY A 180 -15.71 6.67 4.74
N ASP A 181 -14.83 6.46 5.71
CA ASP A 181 -13.50 5.88 5.52
C ASP A 181 -13.56 4.46 4.97
N LEU A 182 -14.44 3.62 5.53
CA LEU A 182 -14.69 2.27 5.02
C LEU A 182 -15.28 2.30 3.62
N SER A 183 -16.17 3.24 3.32
CA SER A 183 -16.77 3.38 1.98
C SER A 183 -15.70 3.77 0.96
N LEU A 184 -14.87 4.76 1.28
CA LEU A 184 -13.80 5.25 0.42
C LEU A 184 -12.68 4.21 0.25
N GLY A 185 -12.28 3.55 1.33
CA GLY A 185 -11.33 2.44 1.30
C GLY A 185 -11.82 1.26 0.45
N THR A 186 -13.11 0.92 0.55
CA THR A 186 -13.74 -0.10 -0.30
C THR A 186 -13.69 0.28 -1.78
N LEU A 187 -14.02 1.53 -2.11
CA LEU A 187 -13.98 2.02 -3.49
C LEU A 187 -12.55 2.07 -4.05
N GLY A 188 -11.58 2.50 -3.24
CA GLY A 188 -10.16 2.48 -3.58
C GLY A 188 -9.66 1.06 -3.88
N ALA A 189 -10.02 0.09 -3.03
CA ALA A 189 -9.69 -1.32 -3.21
C ALA A 189 -10.33 -1.91 -4.48
N LEU A 190 -11.59 -1.60 -4.75
CA LEU A 190 -12.27 -2.00 -5.98
C LEU A 190 -11.55 -1.46 -7.21
N LEU A 191 -11.26 -0.15 -7.22
CA LEU A 191 -10.56 0.50 -8.34
C LEU A 191 -9.19 -0.15 -8.57
N ALA A 192 -8.43 -0.43 -7.51
CA ALA A 192 -7.16 -1.15 -7.60
C ALA A 192 -7.32 -2.53 -8.24
N GLY A 193 -8.31 -3.32 -7.81
CA GLY A 193 -8.63 -4.63 -8.39
C GLY A 193 -8.97 -4.53 -9.87
N LEU A 194 -9.78 -3.55 -10.27
CA LEU A 194 -10.12 -3.29 -11.66
C LEU A 194 -8.86 -2.93 -12.46
N ILE A 195 -8.04 -1.98 -12.02
CA ILE A 195 -6.81 -1.58 -12.73
C ILE A 195 -5.85 -2.76 -12.88
N VAL A 196 -5.59 -3.51 -11.82
CA VAL A 196 -4.67 -4.65 -11.84
C VAL A 196 -5.20 -5.77 -12.75
N SER A 197 -6.50 -6.05 -12.72
CA SER A 197 -7.10 -7.09 -13.56
C SER A 197 -7.06 -6.78 -15.06
N HIS A 198 -7.03 -5.49 -15.44
CA HIS A 198 -6.89 -5.05 -16.84
C HIS A 198 -5.43 -5.00 -17.30
N THR A 199 -4.49 -4.72 -16.40
CA THR A 199 -3.07 -4.55 -16.73
C THR A 199 -2.26 -5.84 -16.67
N ARG A 200 -2.69 -6.85 -15.88
CA ARG A 200 -2.07 -8.18 -15.87
C ARG A 200 -2.34 -8.93 -17.18
N ARG A 201 -1.34 -8.98 -18.07
CA ARG A 201 -1.39 -9.74 -19.34
C ARG A 201 -1.02 -11.20 -19.10
N ARG A 202 -1.91 -12.14 -19.41
CA ARG A 202 -1.62 -13.59 -19.34
C ARG A 202 -0.24 -13.90 -19.96
N PRO A 203 0.64 -14.67 -19.29
CA PRO A 203 1.86 -15.15 -19.93
C PRO A 203 1.48 -15.98 -21.16
N PRO A 204 2.25 -15.91 -22.26
CA PRO A 204 2.06 -16.83 -23.38
C PRO A 204 2.12 -18.27 -22.83
N LEU A 205 1.15 -19.10 -23.22
CA LEU A 205 1.21 -20.53 -22.92
C LEU A 205 2.53 -21.05 -23.52
N GLN A 206 3.44 -21.52 -22.67
CA GLN A 206 4.59 -22.29 -23.12
C GLN A 206 4.03 -23.68 -23.48
N GLY A 207 3.71 -23.85 -24.77
CA GLY A 207 3.43 -25.16 -25.37
C GLY A 207 4.72 -25.87 -25.76
#